data_AF-X1FTQ0-F1
#
_entry.id   AF-X1FTQ0-F1
#
_cell.length_a   1.000
_cell.length_b   1.000
_cell.length_c   1.000
_cell.angle_alpha   90.00
_cell.angle_beta   90.00
_cell.angle_gamma   90.00
#
_symmetry.space_group_name_H-M   'P 1'
#
loop_
_entity.id
_entity.type
_entity.pdbx_description
1 polymer ?
#
loop_
_entity_poly.entity_id
_entity_poly.type
_entity_poly.pdbx_seq_one_letter_code
_entity_poly.pdbx_strand_id
1 'polypeptide(L)'
;MRIKMGRLAALYLVLAMLLSLFTACISPSTEVTSYPIEITDQLGRVVKLDRMPQRIISLAPSNTEILFALGLADRVVAVTNLCDYPPEAKEKPSIGGFTTTNIEKVIALSPG
;
A
#
# COMPACT_ATOMS: atom_id res chain seq x y z
N MET A 1 47.80 27.18 28.68
CA MET A 1 46.68 27.27 27.71
C MET A 1 46.36 25.95 26.97
N ARG A 2 46.65 24.76 27.56
CA ARG A 2 46.51 23.44 26.89
C ARG A 2 45.18 22.69 27.16
N ILE A 3 44.40 23.10 28.16
CA ILE A 3 43.22 22.35 28.65
C ILE A 3 41.94 22.64 27.82
N LYS A 4 41.87 23.77 27.09
CA LYS A 4 40.70 24.15 26.27
C LYS A 4 40.59 23.37 24.95
N MET A 5 41.71 22.95 24.37
CA MET A 5 41.74 22.28 23.05
C MET A 5 41.16 20.86 23.09
N GLY A 6 41.44 20.11 24.17
CA GLY A 6 40.96 18.72 24.33
C GLY A 6 39.44 18.62 24.55
N ARG A 7 38.84 19.62 25.21
CA ARG A 7 37.37 19.69 25.40
C ARG A 7 36.63 20.01 24.10
N LEU A 8 37.22 20.84 23.23
CA LEU A 8 36.66 21.12 21.90
C LEU A 8 36.75 19.90 20.98
N ALA A 9 37.89 19.19 21.00
CA ALA A 9 38.07 17.95 20.23
C ALA A 9 37.12 16.84 20.71
N ALA A 10 36.91 16.71 22.03
CA ALA A 10 35.95 15.77 22.59
C ALA A 10 34.49 16.12 22.23
N LEU A 11 34.12 17.41 22.24
CA LEU A 11 32.79 17.86 21.82
C LEU A 11 32.55 17.60 20.33
N TYR A 12 33.56 17.82 19.49
CA TYR A 12 33.50 17.53 18.06
C TYR A 12 33.39 16.03 17.78
N LEU A 13 34.13 15.19 18.52
CA LEU A 13 34.01 13.73 18.44
C LEU A 13 32.63 13.23 18.87
N VAL A 14 32.07 13.77 19.96
CA VAL A 14 30.71 13.42 20.42
C VAL A 14 29.66 13.89 19.42
N LEU A 15 29.79 15.08 18.86
CA LEU A 15 28.88 15.61 17.84
C LEU A 15 28.96 14.79 16.54
N ALA A 16 30.16 14.39 16.11
CA ALA A 16 30.37 13.52 14.95
C ALA A 16 29.80 12.11 15.18
N MET A 17 29.94 11.57 16.40
CA MET A 17 29.32 10.29 16.79
C MET A 17 27.79 10.41 16.73
N LEU A 18 27.20 11.45 17.31
CA LEU A 18 25.75 11.71 17.28
C LEU A 18 25.21 11.90 15.86
N LEU A 19 25.97 12.53 14.96
CA LEU A 19 25.60 12.68 13.54
C LEU A 19 25.62 11.35 12.79
N SER A 20 26.60 10.48 13.08
CA SER A 20 26.71 9.16 12.45
C SER A 20 25.56 8.21 12.84
N LEU A 21 25.03 8.33 14.07
CA LEU A 21 23.84 7.59 14.53
C LEU A 21 22.55 7.97 13.79
N PHE A 22 22.44 9.20 13.27
CA PHE A 22 21.27 9.65 12.50
C PHE A 22 21.25 9.13 11.05
N THR A 23 22.38 8.65 10.52
CA THR A 23 22.51 8.32 9.08
C THR A 23 22.40 6.81 8.79
N ALA A 24 22.39 5.95 9.82
CA ALA A 24 22.56 4.51 9.67
C ALA A 24 21.27 3.69 9.44
N CYS A 25 20.07 4.31 9.44
CA CYS A 25 18.80 3.57 9.34
C CYS A 25 17.95 3.88 8.10
N ILE A 26 18.40 4.69 7.13
CA ILE A 26 17.65 4.91 5.89
C ILE A 26 18.23 4.00 4.80
N SER A 27 17.97 2.71 4.93
CA SER A 27 17.97 1.80 3.79
C SER A 27 16.51 1.57 3.42
N PRO A 28 15.92 2.32 2.47
CA PRO A 28 14.66 1.91 1.89
C PRO A 28 14.91 0.58 1.18
N SER A 29 14.49 -0.52 1.80
CA SER A 29 14.40 -1.81 1.14
C SER A 29 13.25 -1.72 0.13
N THR A 30 13.54 -1.19 -1.05
CA THR A 30 12.66 -1.32 -2.21
C THR A 30 12.68 -2.79 -2.62
N GLU A 31 11.74 -3.58 -2.10
CA GLU A 31 11.46 -4.89 -2.67
C GLU A 31 10.93 -4.67 -4.08
N VAL A 32 11.76 -4.97 -5.08
CA VAL A 32 11.36 -4.93 -6.48
C VAL A 32 10.55 -6.19 -6.75
N THR A 33 9.23 -6.08 -6.71
CA THR A 33 8.35 -7.14 -7.21
C THR A 33 8.48 -7.19 -8.73
N SER A 34 9.09 -8.25 -9.27
CA SER A 34 9.18 -8.46 -10.72
C SER A 34 7.97 -9.24 -11.22
N TYR A 35 7.34 -8.74 -12.28
CA TYR A 35 6.25 -9.45 -12.97
C TYR A 35 6.79 -10.32 -14.12
N PRO A 36 6.12 -11.43 -14.48
CA PRO A 36 4.85 -11.91 -13.92
C PRO A 36 5.01 -12.55 -12.53
N ILE A 37 3.96 -12.45 -11.71
CA ILE A 37 3.87 -13.18 -10.44
C ILE A 37 2.68 -14.15 -10.50
N GLU A 38 2.84 -15.30 -9.86
CA GLU A 38 1.76 -16.27 -9.66
C GLU A 38 1.46 -16.37 -8.17
N ILE A 39 0.18 -16.21 -7.83
CA ILE A 39 -0.31 -16.24 -6.45
C ILE A 39 -1.40 -17.30 -6.37
N THR A 40 -1.30 -18.22 -5.41
CA THR A 40 -2.38 -19.16 -5.12
C THR A 40 -3.35 -18.51 -4.14
N ASP A 41 -4.63 -18.41 -4.51
CA ASP A 41 -5.65 -17.87 -3.62
C ASP A 41 -6.16 -18.88 -2.58
N GLN A 42 -7.05 -18.43 -1.70
CA GLN A 42 -7.62 -19.27 -0.64
C GLN A 42 -8.52 -20.41 -1.15
N LEU A 43 -8.93 -20.37 -2.41
CA LEU A 43 -9.67 -21.45 -3.07
C LEU A 43 -8.75 -22.41 -3.85
N GLY A 44 -7.43 -22.23 -3.75
CA GLY A 44 -6.43 -23.05 -4.44
C GLY A 44 -6.26 -22.70 -5.92
N ARG A 45 -6.81 -21.58 -6.40
CA ARG A 45 -6.67 -21.15 -7.79
C ARG A 45 -5.35 -20.41 -7.97
N VAL A 46 -4.63 -20.72 -9.05
CA VAL A 46 -3.43 -19.98 -9.44
C VAL A 46 -3.83 -18.73 -10.23
N VAL A 47 -3.55 -17.56 -9.69
CA VAL A 47 -3.80 -16.26 -10.30
C VAL A 47 -2.47 -15.71 -10.80
N LYS A 48 -2.34 -15.56 -12.12
CA LYS A 48 -1.18 -14.93 -12.74
C LYS A 48 -1.44 -13.44 -12.92
N LEU A 49 -0.51 -12.62 -12.44
CA LEU A 49 -0.50 -11.17 -12.66
C LEU A 49 0.71 -10.85 -13.53
N ASP A 50 0.48 -10.34 -14.74
CA ASP A 50 1.55 -9.94 -15.67
C ASP A 50 2.09 -8.53 -15.38
N ARG A 51 1.38 -7.75 -14.56
CA ARG A 51 1.74 -6.39 -14.13
C ARG A 51 0.98 -6.01 -12.87
N MET A 52 1.35 -4.87 -12.27
CA MET A 52 0.65 -4.33 -11.12
C MET A 52 -0.76 -3.87 -11.48
N PRO A 53 -1.82 -4.38 -10.82
CA PRO A 53 -3.19 -3.96 -11.08
C PRO A 53 -3.39 -2.46 -10.82
N GLN A 54 -4.10 -1.80 -11.74
CA GLN A 54 -4.41 -0.38 -11.65
C GLN A 54 -5.91 -0.12 -11.47
N ARG A 55 -6.76 -1.12 -11.74
CA ARG A 55 -8.21 -1.01 -11.63
C ARG A 55 -8.75 -2.15 -10.78
N ILE A 56 -9.21 -1.83 -9.59
CA ILE A 56 -9.65 -2.77 -8.56
C ILE A 56 -11.14 -2.60 -8.31
N ILE A 57 -11.89 -3.70 -8.32
CA ILE A 57 -13.26 -3.75 -7.82
C ILE A 57 -13.21 -4.48 -6.49
N SER A 58 -13.66 -3.83 -5.41
CA SER A 58 -13.72 -4.46 -4.09
C SER A 58 -15.10 -5.06 -3.85
N LEU A 59 -15.14 -6.37 -3.58
CA LEU A 59 -16.38 -7.13 -3.42
C LEU A 59 -16.85 -7.24 -1.96
N ALA A 60 -16.08 -6.79 -0.97
CA ALA A 60 -16.43 -6.92 0.45
C ALA A 60 -15.98 -5.69 1.26
N PRO A 61 -16.73 -5.28 2.30
CA PRO A 61 -16.37 -4.13 3.14
C PRO A 61 -14.95 -4.23 3.69
N SER A 62 -14.57 -5.36 4.29
CA SER A 62 -13.23 -5.58 4.84
C SER A 62 -12.11 -5.36 3.82
N ASN A 63 -12.31 -5.79 2.57
CA ASN A 63 -11.31 -5.61 1.51
C ASN A 63 -11.22 -4.14 1.07
N THR A 64 -12.36 -3.45 1.03
CA THR A 64 -12.41 -2.02 0.74
C THR A 64 -11.63 -1.23 1.79
N GLU A 65 -11.86 -1.51 3.07
CA GLU A 65 -11.15 -0.85 4.17
C GLU A 65 -9.63 -1.05 4.09
N ILE A 66 -9.18 -2.27 3.80
CA ILE A 66 -7.75 -2.57 3.59
C ILE A 66 -7.19 -1.76 2.43
N LEU A 67 -7.88 -1.72 1.28
CA LEU A 67 -7.41 -0.97 0.10
C LEU A 67 -7.29 0.52 0.39
N PHE A 68 -8.26 1.11 1.09
CA PHE A 68 -8.21 2.52 1.48
C PHE A 68 -7.12 2.79 2.51
N ALA A 69 -6.94 1.91 3.51
CA ALA A 69 -5.87 2.03 4.50
C ALA A 69 -4.46 1.95 3.87
N LEU A 70 -4.32 1.20 2.77
CA LEU A 70 -3.09 1.12 1.98
C LEU A 70 -2.87 2.34 1.05
N GLY A 71 -3.76 3.33 1.06
CA GLY A 71 -3.69 4.49 0.17
C GLY A 71 -4.00 4.17 -1.29
N LEU A 72 -4.71 3.07 -1.56
CA LEU A 72 -5.03 2.61 -2.93
C LEU A 72 -6.42 3.06 -3.39
N ALA A 73 -7.05 4.02 -2.70
CA ALA A 73 -8.40 4.50 -3.01
C ALA A 73 -8.57 4.91 -4.48
N ASP A 74 -7.55 5.50 -5.11
CA ASP A 74 -7.59 5.93 -6.51
C ASP A 74 -7.66 4.76 -7.50
N ARG A 75 -7.18 3.59 -7.12
CA ARG A 75 -7.23 2.36 -7.93
C ARG A 75 -8.54 1.62 -7.76
N VAL A 76 -9.32 1.92 -6.72
CA VAL A 76 -10.66 1.34 -6.53
C VAL A 76 -11.64 2.04 -7.48
N VAL A 77 -12.08 1.30 -8.50
CA VAL A 77 -13.00 1.83 -9.54
C VAL A 77 -14.46 1.54 -9.22
N ALA A 78 -14.75 0.56 -8.34
CA ALA A 78 -16.09 0.28 -7.84
C ALA A 78 -16.06 -0.56 -6.56
N VAL A 79 -17.16 -0.52 -5.82
CA VAL A 79 -17.38 -1.25 -4.56
C VAL A 79 -18.77 -1.89 -4.53
N THR A 80 -19.08 -2.68 -3.52
CA THR A 80 -20.48 -3.13 -3.27
C THR A 80 -21.30 -2.08 -2.54
N ASN A 81 -22.62 -2.21 -2.57
CA ASN A 81 -23.55 -1.37 -1.80
C ASN A 81 -23.38 -1.48 -0.26
N LEU A 82 -22.60 -2.46 0.20
CA LEU A 82 -22.29 -2.67 1.62
C LEU A 82 -21.03 -1.93 2.07
N CYS A 83 -20.25 -1.37 1.15
CA CYS A 83 -19.01 -0.67 1.49
C CYS A 83 -19.31 0.77 1.90
N ASP A 84 -19.32 1.03 3.20
CA ASP A 84 -19.70 2.31 3.79
C ASP A 84 -18.59 3.01 4.58
N TYR A 85 -17.44 2.34 4.74
CA TYR A 85 -16.24 2.85 5.40
C TYR A 85 -14.98 2.63 4.54
N PRO A 86 -14.03 3.60 4.51
CA PRO A 86 -14.19 4.96 5.04
C PRO A 86 -15.26 5.74 4.24
N PRO A 87 -15.73 6.92 4.69
CA PRO A 87 -16.84 7.63 4.05
C PRO A 87 -16.68 7.84 2.54
N GLU A 88 -15.44 8.02 2.08
CA GLU A 88 -15.06 8.17 0.66
C GLU A 88 -15.34 6.91 -0.17
N ALA A 89 -15.42 5.72 0.45
CA ALA A 89 -15.80 4.50 -0.24
C ALA A 89 -17.24 4.55 -0.79
N LYS A 90 -18.14 5.32 -0.15
CA LYS A 90 -19.53 5.51 -0.63
C LYS A 90 -19.61 6.30 -1.92
N GLU A 91 -18.57 7.05 -2.26
CA GLU A 91 -18.49 7.84 -3.50
C GLU A 91 -18.15 6.96 -4.71
N LYS A 92 -17.63 5.74 -4.47
CA LYS A 92 -17.29 4.80 -5.53
C LYS A 92 -18.57 4.20 -6.16
N PRO A 93 -18.60 3.99 -7.48
CA PRO A 93 -19.72 3.32 -8.14
C PRO A 93 -20.05 1.96 -7.50
N SER A 94 -21.34 1.67 -7.35
CA SER A 94 -21.79 0.37 -6.84
C SER A 94 -22.04 -0.65 -7.96
N ILE A 95 -21.44 -1.83 -7.79
CA ILE A 95 -21.69 -3.03 -8.60
C ILE A 95 -22.78 -3.94 -8.02
N GLY A 96 -23.55 -3.49 -7.02
CA GLY A 96 -24.59 -4.29 -6.36
C GLY A 96 -24.11 -4.86 -5.03
N GLY A 97 -24.73 -5.96 -4.58
CA GLY A 97 -24.41 -6.60 -3.30
C GLY A 97 -23.40 -7.73 -3.40
N PHE A 98 -23.00 -8.26 -2.24
CA PHE A 98 -22.05 -9.37 -2.13
C PHE A 98 -22.53 -10.62 -2.89
N THR A 99 -23.80 -11.00 -2.73
CA THR A 99 -24.43 -12.14 -3.44
C THR A 99 -25.20 -11.72 -4.70
N THR A 100 -25.39 -10.42 -4.91
CA THR A 100 -26.19 -9.84 -6.00
C THR A 100 -25.35 -8.94 -6.90
N THR A 101 -24.07 -9.29 -7.06
CA THR A 101 -23.12 -8.54 -7.88
C THR A 101 -23.58 -8.53 -9.34
N ASN A 102 -23.63 -7.34 -9.93
CA ASN A 102 -23.96 -7.13 -11.33
C ASN A 102 -22.72 -7.36 -12.19
N ILE A 103 -22.69 -8.51 -12.86
CA ILE A 103 -21.55 -8.95 -13.69
C ILE A 103 -21.36 -8.06 -14.92
N GLU A 104 -22.43 -7.57 -15.54
CA GLU A 104 -22.33 -6.67 -16.70
C GLU A 104 -21.61 -5.37 -16.35
N LYS A 105 -21.87 -4.81 -15.16
CA LYS A 105 -21.13 -3.64 -14.66
C LYS A 105 -19.66 -3.96 -14.40
N VAL A 106 -19.34 -5.13 -13.85
CA VAL A 106 -17.95 -5.55 -13.62
C VAL A 106 -17.18 -5.64 -14.93
N ILE A 107 -17.78 -6.28 -15.96
CA ILE A 107 -17.16 -6.40 -17.28
C ILE A 107 -16.97 -5.01 -17.92
N ALA A 108 -17.99 -4.15 -17.88
CA ALA A 108 -17.92 -2.80 -18.43
C ALA A 108 -16.81 -1.94 -17.79
N LEU A 109 -16.45 -2.21 -16.54
CA LEU A 109 -15.38 -1.51 -15.83
C LEU A 109 -13.98 -2.04 -16.15
N SER A 110 -13.84 -3.19 -16.83
CA SER A 110 -12.56 -3.78 -17.26
C SER A 110 -11.48 -3.73 -16.15
N PRO A 111 -11.68 -4.40 -15.00
CA PRO A 111 -10.70 -4.45 -13.93
C PRO A 111 -9.44 -5.20 -14.36
N GLY A 112 -8.28 -4.80 -13.83
CA GLY A 112 -6.98 -5.36 -14.21
C GLY A 112 -5.78 -4.51 -13.80
#